data_AF-A0A257V535-F1
#
_entry.id   AF-A0A257V535-F1
#
_cell.length_a   1.000
_cell.length_b   1.000
_cell.length_c   1.000
_cell.angle_alpha   90.00
_cell.angle_beta   90.00
_cell.angle_gamma   90.00
#
_symmetry.space_group_name_H-M   'P 1'
#
loop_
_entity.id
_entity.type
_entity.pdbx_description
1 polymer ?
#
loop_
_entity_poly.entity_id
_entity_poly.type
_entity_poly.pdbx_seq_one_letter_code
_entity_poly.pdbx_strand_id
1 'polypeptide(L)'
;MISSALERAEVKPAWQAFGRLTHTAQDFYAHTNYIDLWLACQESGMIPAPAELNPLDPDLIDSPALRSGKLYYPFEALSFIPALRKFVVPFLPRDSHAWMNLDSEERGPLFEYAFQAAVKRTCYEFDLVKRGFTSNSLALFQDSLANHAQDK
;
A
#
# COMPACT_ATOMS: atom_id res chain seq x y z
N MET A 1 2.61 -4.41 19.33
CA MET A 1 1.80 -3.19 19.08
C MET A 1 2.71 -1.98 19.20
N ILE A 2 2.49 -0.94 18.39
CA ILE A 2 3.39 0.24 18.33
C ILE A 2 3.45 0.92 19.70
N SER A 3 2.29 1.23 20.31
CA SER A 3 2.22 1.89 21.62
C SER A 3 2.92 1.12 22.72
N SER A 4 2.70 -0.20 22.81
CA SER A 4 3.35 -1.04 23.82
C SER A 4 4.87 -1.11 23.69
N ALA A 5 5.42 -0.96 22.47
CA ALA A 5 6.87 -0.88 22.27
C ALA A 5 7.41 0.47 22.77
N LEU A 6 6.71 1.56 22.47
CA LEU A 6 7.09 2.90 22.94
C LEU A 6 6.96 3.07 24.46
N GLU A 7 5.98 2.43 25.10
CA GLU A 7 5.88 2.37 26.57
C GLU A 7 7.12 1.72 27.22
N ARG A 8 7.77 0.80 26.51
CA ARG A 8 9.06 0.19 26.93
C ARG A 8 10.28 0.91 26.36
N ALA A 9 10.09 2.09 25.75
CA ALA A 9 11.12 2.86 25.04
C ALA A 9 11.84 2.08 23.92
N GLU A 10 11.19 1.06 23.34
CA GLU A 10 11.72 0.22 22.28
C GLU A 10 11.41 0.81 20.88
N VAL A 11 12.27 1.68 20.38
CA VAL A 11 12.07 2.40 19.11
C VAL A 11 12.02 1.46 17.89
N LYS A 12 12.97 0.52 17.78
CA LYS A 12 13.05 -0.38 16.63
C LYS A 12 11.82 -1.30 16.49
N PRO A 13 11.34 -1.99 17.55
CA PRO A 13 10.09 -2.74 17.48
C PRO A 13 8.87 -1.88 17.15
N ALA A 14 8.81 -0.62 17.59
CA ALA A 14 7.74 0.30 17.24
C ALA A 14 7.72 0.60 15.73
N TRP A 15 8.88 0.94 15.15
CA TRP A 15 9.03 1.14 13.71
C TRP A 15 8.73 -0.10 12.89
N GLN A 16 9.17 -1.28 13.33
CA GLN A 16 8.84 -2.54 12.67
C GLN A 16 7.34 -2.83 12.70
N ALA A 17 6.66 -2.52 13.81
CA ALA A 17 5.22 -2.67 13.90
C ALA A 17 4.48 -1.70 12.97
N PHE A 18 4.93 -0.45 12.88
CA PHE A 18 4.39 0.53 11.94
C PHE A 18 4.63 0.10 10.49
N GLY A 19 5.83 -0.38 10.16
CA GLY A 19 6.15 -0.90 8.84
C GLY A 19 5.25 -2.07 8.42
N ARG A 20 4.91 -2.99 9.32
CA ARG A 20 3.95 -4.07 9.01
C ARG A 20 2.54 -3.55 8.73
N LEU A 21 2.08 -2.55 9.49
CA LEU A 21 0.79 -1.92 9.28
C LEU A 21 0.72 -1.26 7.90
N THR A 22 1.72 -0.42 7.57
CA THR A 22 1.74 0.32 6.32
C THR A 22 2.00 -0.58 5.11
N HIS A 23 2.80 -1.63 5.26
CA HIS A 23 2.99 -2.64 4.21
C HIS A 23 1.66 -3.33 3.85
N THR A 24 0.87 -3.73 4.86
CA THR A 24 -0.46 -4.32 4.62
C THR A 24 -1.37 -3.34 3.87
N ALA A 25 -1.31 -2.05 4.21
CA ALA A 25 -2.08 -1.02 3.52
C ALA A 25 -1.57 -0.76 2.09
N GLN A 26 -0.26 -0.86 1.85
CA GLN A 26 0.34 -0.75 0.52
C GLN A 26 -0.10 -1.91 -0.38
N ASP A 27 -0.03 -3.14 0.12
CA ASP A 27 -0.47 -4.35 -0.59
C ASP A 27 -1.94 -4.26 -1.02
N PHE A 28 -2.79 -3.63 -0.20
CA PHE A 28 -4.19 -3.39 -0.55
C PHE A 28 -4.32 -2.61 -1.87
N TYR A 29 -3.59 -1.51 -2.05
CA TYR A 29 -3.67 -0.73 -3.30
C TYR A 29 -2.92 -1.39 -4.46
N ALA A 30 -1.91 -2.22 -4.16
CA ALA A 30 -1.12 -2.89 -5.18
C ALA A 30 -1.75 -4.19 -5.72
N HIS A 31 -2.69 -4.79 -4.97
CA HIS A 31 -3.24 -6.12 -5.27
C HIS A 31 -4.77 -6.20 -5.21
N THR A 32 -5.47 -5.07 -5.16
CA THR A 32 -6.92 -5.00 -5.37
C THR A 32 -7.27 -4.18 -6.60
N ASN A 33 -8.53 -4.23 -7.02
CA ASN A 33 -9.04 -3.38 -8.09
C ASN A 33 -9.49 -1.99 -7.57
N TYR A 34 -9.03 -1.56 -6.38
CA TYR A 34 -9.41 -0.27 -5.80
C TYR A 34 -9.15 0.89 -6.78
N ILE A 35 -7.99 0.91 -7.43
CA ILE A 35 -7.61 1.96 -8.38
C ILE A 35 -8.54 1.98 -9.59
N ASP A 36 -8.85 0.80 -10.14
CA ASP A 36 -9.80 0.68 -11.27
C ASP A 36 -11.19 1.18 -10.88
N LEU A 37 -11.67 0.81 -9.68
CA LEU A 37 -12.96 1.27 -9.17
C LEU A 37 -12.99 2.78 -8.98
N TRP A 38 -11.94 3.35 -8.38
CA TRP A 38 -11.83 4.78 -8.18
C TRP A 38 -11.85 5.54 -9.51
N LEU A 39 -11.11 5.06 -10.52
CA LEU A 39 -11.12 5.65 -11.86
C LEU A 39 -12.47 5.52 -12.56
N ALA A 40 -13.19 4.41 -12.36
CA ALA A 40 -14.50 4.18 -12.96
C ALA A 40 -15.60 5.09 -12.40
N CYS A 41 -15.42 5.65 -11.20
CA CYS A 41 -16.35 6.60 -10.59
C CYS A 41 -16.18 8.04 -11.10
N GLN A 42 -15.14 8.33 -11.88
CA GLN A 42 -14.87 9.68 -12.36
C GLN A 42 -15.77 10.06 -13.53
N GLU A 43 -16.03 11.36 -13.68
CA GLU A 43 -16.87 11.86 -14.77
C GLU A 43 -16.30 11.50 -16.15
N SER A 44 -17.19 11.17 -17.09
CA SER A 44 -16.82 10.71 -18.43
C SER A 44 -15.90 11.71 -19.14
N GLY A 45 -14.68 11.27 -19.47
CA GLY A 45 -13.68 12.07 -20.18
C GLY A 45 -12.67 12.77 -19.28
N MET A 46 -12.81 12.70 -17.95
CA MET A 46 -11.77 13.12 -17.02
C MET A 46 -10.89 11.93 -16.62
N ILE A 47 -9.57 12.13 -16.68
CA ILE A 47 -8.58 11.24 -16.07
C ILE A 47 -7.90 12.08 -14.99
N PRO A 48 -8.35 12.01 -13.73
CA PRO A 48 -7.78 12.84 -12.67
C PRO A 48 -6.33 12.42 -12.40
N ALA A 49 -5.51 13.35 -11.92
CA ALA A 49 -4.13 13.04 -11.57
C ALA A 49 -4.06 12.04 -10.40
N PRO A 50 -3.01 11.20 -10.31
CA PRO A 50 -2.77 10.32 -9.16
C PRO A 50 -2.80 11.05 -7.81
N ALA A 51 -2.37 12.32 -7.78
CA ALA A 51 -2.41 13.17 -6.60
C ALA A 51 -3.84 13.55 -6.14
N GLU A 52 -4.87 13.33 -6.94
CA GLU A 52 -6.28 13.58 -6.60
C GLU A 52 -6.95 12.36 -5.97
N LEU A 53 -6.33 11.18 -6.08
CA LEU A 53 -6.87 9.93 -5.56
C LEU A 53 -7.16 10.00 -4.06
N ASN A 54 -8.39 9.65 -3.67
CA ASN A 54 -8.75 9.45 -2.28
C ASN A 54 -8.51 7.98 -1.92
N PRO A 55 -7.53 7.64 -1.06
CA PRO A 55 -7.26 6.24 -0.66
C PRO A 55 -8.21 5.73 0.44
N LEU A 56 -9.04 6.60 1.02
CA LEU A 56 -9.88 6.31 2.18
C LEU A 56 -11.37 6.46 1.83
N ASP A 57 -11.75 6.24 0.57
CA ASP A 57 -13.14 6.35 0.15
C ASP A 57 -13.95 5.18 0.72
N PRO A 58 -14.87 5.40 1.67
CA PRO A 58 -15.61 4.32 2.33
C PRO A 58 -16.51 3.57 1.34
N ASP A 59 -17.08 4.27 0.35
CA ASP A 59 -17.99 3.64 -0.61
C ASP A 59 -17.25 2.66 -1.53
N LEU A 60 -15.96 2.92 -1.80
CA LEU A 60 -15.10 2.02 -2.56
C LEU A 60 -14.54 0.89 -1.70
N ILE A 61 -14.14 1.18 -0.44
CA ILE A 61 -13.62 0.18 0.50
C ILE A 61 -14.68 -0.87 0.84
N ASP A 62 -15.92 -0.42 1.08
CA ASP A 62 -17.04 -1.29 1.42
C ASP A 62 -17.79 -1.80 0.17
N SER A 63 -17.30 -1.47 -1.02
CA SER A 63 -17.93 -1.86 -2.28
C SER A 63 -17.95 -3.38 -2.43
N PRO A 64 -19.10 -3.99 -2.79
CA PRO A 64 -19.14 -5.41 -3.13
C PRO A 64 -18.39 -5.73 -4.44
N ALA A 65 -18.03 -4.71 -5.23
CA ALA A 65 -17.23 -4.86 -6.45
C ALA A 65 -15.71 -4.85 -6.16
N LEU A 66 -15.30 -4.49 -4.95
CA LEU A 66 -13.91 -4.55 -4.52
C LEU A 66 -13.48 -6.02 -4.41
N ARG A 67 -12.35 -6.34 -5.03
CA ARG A 67 -11.79 -7.69 -5.09
C ARG A 67 -10.27 -7.62 -5.11
N SER A 68 -9.66 -8.64 -4.53
CA SER A 68 -8.21 -8.87 -4.59
C SER A 68 -7.86 -9.81 -5.75
N GLY A 69 -6.63 -9.69 -6.23
CA GLY A 69 -6.07 -10.61 -7.21
C GLY A 69 -6.02 -12.04 -6.67
N LYS A 70 -6.52 -12.99 -7.47
CA LYS A 70 -6.49 -14.42 -7.14
C LYS A 70 -5.25 -15.08 -7.69
N LEU A 71 -4.75 -16.09 -6.97
CA LEU A 71 -3.65 -16.93 -7.42
C LEU A 71 -4.18 -18.16 -8.17
N TYR A 72 -3.85 -18.27 -9.46
CA TYR A 72 -4.23 -19.35 -10.36
C TYR A 72 -3.07 -20.33 -10.57
N TYR A 73 -2.77 -21.10 -9.53
CA TYR A 73 -1.73 -22.13 -9.60
C TYR A 73 -2.16 -23.34 -10.43
N PRO A 74 -1.18 -24.06 -11.02
CA PRO A 74 0.26 -23.76 -11.00
C PRO A 74 0.68 -22.70 -12.03
N PHE A 75 -0.20 -22.38 -12.98
CA PHE A 75 0.16 -21.62 -14.19
C PHE A 75 0.64 -20.20 -13.89
N GLU A 76 0.04 -19.53 -12.90
CA GLU A 76 0.47 -18.20 -12.48
C GLU A 76 1.89 -18.17 -11.88
N ALA A 77 2.41 -19.28 -11.36
CA ALA A 77 3.79 -19.35 -10.88
C ALA A 77 4.81 -19.01 -11.97
N LEU A 78 4.50 -19.34 -13.23
CA LEU A 78 5.36 -19.01 -14.37
C LEU A 78 5.44 -17.50 -14.63
N SER A 79 4.45 -16.71 -14.16
CA SER A 79 4.44 -15.26 -14.32
C SER A 79 5.48 -14.54 -13.44
N PHE A 80 5.99 -15.18 -12.39
CA PHE A 80 7.07 -14.64 -11.56
C PHE A 80 8.43 -14.67 -12.27
N ILE A 81 8.57 -15.46 -13.35
CA ILE A 81 9.78 -15.48 -14.18
C ILE A 81 9.63 -14.37 -15.24
N PRO A 82 10.43 -13.28 -15.18
CA PRO A 82 10.21 -12.11 -16.04
C PRO A 82 10.14 -12.42 -17.53
N ALA A 83 10.96 -13.37 -18.00
CA ALA A 83 11.00 -13.79 -19.41
C ALA A 83 9.71 -14.50 -19.88
N LEU A 84 9.05 -15.25 -18.99
CA LEU A 84 7.84 -16.01 -19.31
C LEU A 84 6.57 -15.19 -19.12
N ARG A 85 6.61 -14.18 -18.27
CA ARG A 85 5.46 -13.35 -17.88
C ARG A 85 4.64 -12.85 -19.08
N LYS A 86 5.28 -12.27 -20.09
CA LYS A 86 4.60 -11.71 -21.28
C LYS A 86 3.83 -12.76 -22.10
N PHE A 87 4.19 -14.04 -21.97
CA PHE A 87 3.53 -15.14 -22.64
C PHE A 87 2.45 -15.78 -21.78
N VAL A 88 2.57 -15.73 -20.46
CA VAL A 88 1.66 -16.40 -19.52
C VAL A 88 0.49 -15.50 -19.14
N VAL A 89 0.76 -14.24 -18.78
CA VAL A 89 -0.25 -13.30 -18.27
C VAL A 89 -1.44 -13.09 -19.22
N PRO A 90 -1.27 -12.99 -20.56
CA PRO A 90 -2.41 -12.87 -21.48
C PRO A 90 -3.45 -13.99 -21.39
N PHE A 91 -3.06 -15.18 -20.92
CA PHE A 91 -3.95 -16.34 -20.77
C PHE A 91 -4.49 -16.50 -19.35
N LEU A 92 -4.01 -15.72 -18.38
CA LEU A 92 -4.56 -15.72 -17.03
C LEU A 92 -5.90 -14.95 -16.99
N PRO A 93 -6.83 -15.35 -16.12
CA PRO A 93 -8.03 -14.57 -15.84
C PRO A 93 -7.70 -13.14 -15.44
N ARG A 94 -8.56 -12.18 -15.81
CA ARG A 94 -8.35 -10.74 -15.53
C ARG A 94 -8.35 -10.40 -14.03
N ASP A 95 -8.93 -11.25 -13.19
CA ASP A 95 -8.90 -11.14 -11.74
C ASP A 95 -7.71 -11.89 -11.10
N SER A 96 -6.71 -12.29 -11.90
CA SER A 96 -5.47 -12.88 -11.36
C SER A 96 -4.58 -11.83 -10.71
N HIS A 97 -3.80 -12.26 -9.72
CA HIS A 97 -2.83 -11.42 -9.04
C HIS A 97 -1.80 -10.84 -10.02
N ALA A 98 -1.40 -11.59 -11.06
CA ALA A 98 -0.48 -11.11 -12.09
C ALA A 98 -1.01 -9.92 -12.91
N TRP A 99 -2.32 -9.88 -13.20
CA TRP A 99 -2.97 -8.75 -13.87
C TRP A 99 -3.17 -7.55 -12.94
N MET A 100 -3.46 -7.82 -11.67
CA MET A 100 -3.81 -6.80 -10.68
C MET A 100 -2.58 -6.23 -9.95
N ASN A 101 -1.40 -6.80 -10.12
CA ASN A 101 -0.18 -6.35 -9.47
C ASN A 101 0.27 -4.98 -10.01
N LEU A 102 0.35 -4.01 -9.09
CA LEU A 102 0.83 -2.65 -9.30
C LEU A 102 2.04 -2.31 -8.41
N ASP A 103 2.95 -3.26 -8.16
CA ASP A 103 4.09 -3.06 -7.25
C ASP A 103 5.20 -2.17 -7.81
N SER A 104 5.22 -1.96 -9.14
CA SER A 104 6.33 -1.30 -9.81
C SER A 104 5.90 -0.59 -11.09
N GLU A 105 6.69 0.40 -11.52
CA GLU A 105 6.41 1.20 -12.73
C GLU A 105 6.26 0.35 -13.99
N GLU A 106 6.95 -0.79 -14.08
CA GLU A 106 6.84 -1.73 -15.21
C GLU A 106 5.47 -2.42 -15.29
N ARG A 107 4.62 -2.27 -14.27
CA ARG A 107 3.23 -2.73 -14.28
C ARG A 107 2.30 -1.81 -15.08
N GLY A 108 2.76 -0.61 -15.42
CA GLY A 108 2.03 0.34 -16.27
C GLY A 108 1.49 1.55 -15.50
N PRO A 109 0.65 2.37 -16.15
CA PRO A 109 0.31 3.72 -15.67
C PRO A 109 -0.47 3.73 -14.34
N LEU A 110 -1.14 2.62 -13.99
CA LEU A 110 -1.86 2.50 -12.72
C LEU A 110 -0.93 2.39 -11.50
N PHE A 111 0.36 2.09 -11.70
CA PHE A 111 1.35 2.09 -10.64
C PHE A 111 1.38 3.42 -9.88
N GLU A 112 1.37 4.55 -10.59
CA GLU A 112 1.48 5.87 -9.95
C GLU A 112 0.30 6.15 -9.02
N TYR A 113 -0.91 5.72 -9.40
CA TYR A 113 -2.10 5.81 -8.55
C TYR A 113 -1.98 4.93 -7.31
N ALA A 114 -1.56 3.67 -7.46
CA ALA A 114 -1.34 2.78 -6.33
C ALA A 114 -0.27 3.34 -5.37
N PHE A 115 0.83 3.84 -5.92
CA PHE A 115 1.90 4.48 -5.15
C PHE A 115 1.38 5.70 -4.36
N GLN A 116 0.68 6.62 -5.02
CA GLN A 116 0.11 7.80 -4.36
C GLN A 116 -0.93 7.43 -3.29
N ALA A 117 -1.77 6.42 -3.55
CA ALA A 117 -2.71 5.88 -2.56
C ALA A 117 -1.97 5.40 -1.31
N ALA A 118 -0.90 4.62 -1.52
CA ALA A 118 -0.12 4.03 -0.46
C ALA A 118 0.65 5.08 0.37
N VAL A 119 1.20 6.11 -0.28
CA VAL A 119 1.85 7.25 0.39
C VAL A 119 0.84 7.99 1.26
N LYS A 120 -0.31 8.38 0.69
CA LYS A 120 -1.36 9.10 1.42
C LYS A 120 -1.89 8.28 2.59
N ARG A 121 -2.10 6.97 2.39
CA ARG A 121 -2.53 6.07 3.46
C ARG A 121 -1.47 5.95 4.55
N THR A 122 -0.19 5.85 4.19
CA THR A 122 0.93 5.83 5.14
C THR A 122 0.97 7.10 5.99
N CYS A 123 0.82 8.28 5.36
CA CYS A 123 0.75 9.56 6.08
C CYS A 123 -0.44 9.60 7.05
N TYR A 124 -1.63 9.14 6.61
CA TYR A 124 -2.81 9.07 7.45
C TYR A 124 -2.62 8.15 8.66
N GLU A 125 -2.09 6.94 8.45
CA GLU A 125 -1.82 5.99 9.54
C GLU A 125 -0.76 6.54 10.51
N PHE A 126 0.28 7.22 9.99
CA PHE A 126 1.26 7.90 10.82
C PHE A 126 0.60 8.97 11.70
N ASP A 127 -0.28 9.78 11.14
CA ASP A 127 -1.02 10.80 11.88
C ASP A 127 -1.95 10.21 12.94
N LEU A 128 -2.66 9.11 12.63
CA LEU A 128 -3.48 8.40 13.62
C LEU A 128 -2.66 7.86 14.78
N VAL A 129 -1.54 7.20 14.47
CA VAL A 129 -0.65 6.61 15.47
C VAL A 129 -0.09 7.69 16.40
N LYS A 130 0.34 8.84 15.85
CA LYS A 130 0.85 9.97 16.64
C LYS A 130 -0.18 10.54 17.62
N ARG A 131 -1.48 10.59 17.26
CA ARG A 131 -2.53 11.15 18.13
C ARG A 131 -2.67 10.40 19.45
N GLY A 132 -2.32 9.11 19.47
CA GLY A 132 -2.35 8.27 20.67
C GLY A 132 -1.12 8.39 21.57
N PHE A 133 -0.13 9.21 21.21
CA PHE A 133 1.15 9.24 21.90
C PHE A 133 1.27 10.39 22.90
N THR A 134 1.94 10.10 24.02
CA THR A 134 2.49 11.14 24.89
C THR A 134 3.63 11.87 24.19
N SER A 135 3.98 13.08 24.64
CA SER A 135 5.11 13.84 24.07
C SER A 135 6.41 13.06 24.05
N ASN A 136 6.68 12.25 25.09
CA ASN A 136 7.87 11.39 25.15
C ASN A 136 7.83 10.26 24.12
N SER A 137 6.69 9.58 23.97
CA SER A 137 6.54 8.51 22.99
C SER A 137 6.64 9.03 21.56
N LEU A 138 6.08 10.23 21.32
CA LEU A 138 6.19 10.93 20.04
C LEU A 138 7.65 11.28 19.73
N ALA A 139 8.40 11.81 20.69
CA ALA A 139 9.82 12.12 20.52
C ALA A 139 10.67 10.88 20.21
N LEU A 140 10.35 9.73 20.82
CA LEU A 140 11.01 8.45 20.54
C LEU A 140 10.67 7.87 19.16
N PHE A 141 9.42 8.08 18.72
CA PHE A 141 8.92 7.54 17.45
C PHE A 141 9.22 8.43 16.25
N GLN A 142 9.54 9.70 16.46
CA GLN A 142 10.03 10.57 15.40
C GLN A 142 11.52 10.32 15.18
N ASP A 143 11.90 10.19 13.92
CA ASP A 143 13.30 10.10 13.57
C ASP A 143 13.96 11.48 13.76
N SER A 144 14.56 11.70 14.92
CA SER A 144 15.32 12.91 15.19
C SER A 144 16.79 12.66 14.84
N LEU A 145 17.43 13.59 14.14
CA LEU A 145 18.86 13.54 13.79
C LEU A 145 19.77 13.33 15.01
N ALA A 146 19.30 13.60 16.24
CA ALA A 146 20.04 13.35 17.47
C ALA A 146 20.17 11.85 17.82
N ASN A 147 19.24 11.00 17.37
CA ASN A 147 19.21 9.57 17.71
C ASN A 147 20.23 8.76 16.89
N HIS A 148 20.60 9.21 15.69
CA HIS A 148 21.62 8.56 14.84
C HIS A 148 23.06 8.90 15.21
N ALA A 149 23.27 9.87 16.11
CA ALA A 149 24.61 10.25 16.57
C ALA A 149 25.15 9.34 17.68
N GLN A 150 24.32 8.47 18.27
CA GLN A 150 24.72 7.54 19.32
C GLN A 150 25.03 6.12 18.82
N ASP A 151 24.74 5.82 17.55
CA ASP A 151 24.96 4.50 16.92
C ASP A 151 26.16 4.49 15.93
N LYS A 152 27.11 5.42 16.08
CA LYS A 152 28.41 5.42 15.38
C LYS A 152 29.57 5.42 16.37
#